data_AF-A0A432MNS4-F1
#
_entry.id   AF-A0A432MNS4-F1
#
_cell.length_a   1.000
_cell.length_b   1.000
_cell.length_c   1.000
_cell.angle_alpha   90.00
_cell.angle_beta   90.00
_cell.angle_gamma   90.00
#
_symmetry.space_group_name_H-M   'P 1'
#
loop_
_entity.id
_entity.type
_entity.pdbx_description
1 polymer ?
#
loop_
_entity_poly.entity_id
_entity_poly.type
_entity_poly.pdbx_seq_one_letter_code
_entity_poly.pdbx_strand_id
1 'polypeptide(L)'
;MTESPCCPGCRSLLTIEPRHRGNTFRCKRCGQAFYVPGHDRIACEHCRAEIRIRPEYLGKTVSCRKCRGRFVAPASGTFRIRAVDDPSAPEVSAAPAPGEPGRPEEPGGVEAEALAARLAAERDDAIAEAEHLRADRDSALAEVERLRAEGEQVRSLLAEVESERSGRESRVRDLEAEVEALRGRLGDLDARSGVGAGDASRFEAMARELRATHGRWGADRRQARESAAALSAEFSRARVAWRRHFEGLRAEARALVDRLRGELARVVTERDSVLAERDQLRRALTEAGQERERLIARLSSLEAGTGPARPPAGPRAAAPSFRSASDRAHSAGSPAVAPPGDPVDWVDLALDAWEVDLAEELGRSSPSPPASSRSSPPR
;
A
#
# COMPACT_ATOMS: atom_id res chain seq x y z
N MET A 1 10.20 11.57 -69.48
CA MET A 1 9.30 12.17 -70.48
C MET A 1 9.00 11.09 -71.51
N THR A 2 7.78 10.55 -71.51
CA THR A 2 7.35 9.54 -72.48
C THR A 2 7.01 10.22 -73.79
N GLU A 3 7.81 9.98 -74.83
CA GLU A 3 7.49 10.42 -76.20
C GLU A 3 6.23 9.68 -76.66
N SER A 4 5.10 10.40 -76.68
CA SER A 4 3.85 9.86 -77.20
C SER A 4 4.02 9.54 -78.70
N PRO A 5 3.54 8.38 -79.16
CA PRO A 5 3.70 7.97 -80.56
C PRO A 5 3.00 8.94 -81.52
N CYS A 6 3.77 9.50 -82.45
CA CYS A 6 3.25 10.33 -83.53
C CYS A 6 3.04 9.50 -84.80
N CYS A 7 2.01 9.83 -85.58
CA CYS A 7 1.82 9.25 -86.91
C CYS A 7 3.03 9.56 -87.82
N PRO A 8 3.62 8.58 -88.53
CA PRO A 8 4.76 8.84 -89.41
C PRO A 8 4.42 9.77 -90.58
N GLY A 9 3.17 9.76 -91.07
CA GLY A 9 2.73 10.61 -92.18
C GLY A 9 2.47 12.06 -91.81
N CYS A 10 1.55 12.29 -90.86
CA CYS A 10 1.10 13.65 -90.52
C CYS A 10 1.62 14.19 -89.18
N ARG A 11 2.46 13.42 -88.47
CA ARG A 11 3.05 13.74 -87.16
C ARG A 11 2.05 14.08 -86.05
N SER A 12 0.75 13.81 -86.24
CA SER A 12 -0.24 13.97 -85.17
C SER A 12 0.01 12.97 -84.05
N LEU A 13 -0.11 13.43 -82.80
CA LEU A 13 -0.12 12.57 -81.61
C LEU A 13 -1.26 11.56 -81.72
N LEU A 14 -0.95 10.27 -81.57
CA LEU A 14 -1.92 9.19 -81.62
C LEU A 14 -1.97 8.46 -80.27
N THR A 15 -3.18 8.29 -79.74
CA THR A 15 -3.43 7.40 -78.60
C THR A 15 -3.80 6.02 -79.16
N ILE A 16 -2.87 5.07 -79.09
CA ILE A 16 -3.09 3.69 -79.56
C ILE A 16 -3.47 2.83 -78.36
N GLU A 17 -4.70 2.32 -78.35
CA GLU A 17 -5.13 1.41 -77.29
C GLU A 17 -4.34 0.08 -77.34
N PRO A 18 -4.03 -0.55 -76.19
CA PRO A 18 -3.22 -1.77 -76.14
C PRO A 18 -3.70 -2.91 -77.06
N ARG A 19 -5.02 -3.02 -77.27
CA ARG A 19 -5.64 -4.04 -78.15
C ARG A 19 -5.27 -3.92 -79.63
N HIS A 20 -4.72 -2.77 -80.05
CA HIS A 20 -4.31 -2.54 -81.44
C HIS A 20 -2.83 -2.79 -81.69
N ARG A 21 -2.05 -3.21 -80.67
CA ARG A 21 -0.66 -3.65 -80.85
C ARG A 21 -0.62 -4.98 -81.61
N GLY A 22 0.33 -5.09 -82.55
CA GLY A 22 0.46 -6.26 -83.44
C GLY A 22 -0.38 -6.18 -84.72
N ASN A 23 -1.20 -5.13 -84.88
CA ASN A 23 -2.06 -4.92 -86.05
C ASN A 23 -1.62 -3.68 -86.85
N THR A 24 -2.01 -3.64 -88.13
CA THR A 24 -1.82 -2.47 -89.00
C THR A 24 -2.91 -1.44 -88.71
N PHE A 25 -2.52 -0.21 -88.37
CA PHE A 25 -3.43 0.86 -88.03
C PHE A 25 -3.41 1.93 -89.12
N ARG A 26 -4.59 2.39 -89.59
CA ARG A 26 -4.69 3.55 -90.48
C ARG A 26 -4.91 4.82 -89.68
N CYS A 27 -4.05 5.82 -89.90
CA CYS A 27 -4.23 7.13 -89.28
C CYS A 27 -5.55 7.75 -89.74
N LYS A 28 -6.44 8.10 -88.80
CA LYS A 28 -7.72 8.77 -89.11
C LYS A 28 -7.55 10.12 -89.81
N ARG A 29 -6.38 10.75 -89.68
CA ARG A 29 -6.12 12.10 -90.19
C ARG A 29 -5.54 12.14 -91.60
N CYS A 30 -4.64 11.22 -91.94
CA CYS A 30 -3.97 11.19 -93.26
C CYS A 30 -4.18 9.89 -94.05
N GLY A 31 -4.90 8.91 -93.49
CA GLY A 31 -5.18 7.63 -94.13
C GLY A 31 -4.01 6.65 -94.18
N GLN A 32 -2.77 7.10 -93.93
CA GLN A 32 -1.58 6.25 -94.00
C GLN A 32 -1.68 5.09 -93.01
N ALA A 33 -1.51 3.87 -93.52
CA ALA A 33 -1.39 2.66 -92.74
C ALA A 33 0.03 2.53 -92.18
N PHE A 34 0.16 2.19 -90.90
CA PHE A 34 1.45 1.87 -90.30
C PHE A 34 1.29 0.71 -89.32
N TYR A 35 2.33 -0.10 -89.19
CA TYR A 35 2.32 -1.27 -88.32
C TYR A 35 2.72 -0.90 -86.89
N VAL A 36 1.92 -1.35 -85.91
CA VAL A 36 2.24 -1.19 -84.49
C VAL A 36 2.86 -2.50 -83.99
N PRO A 37 4.14 -2.53 -83.58
CA PRO A 37 4.77 -3.74 -83.07
C PRO A 37 4.00 -4.33 -81.88
N GLY A 38 3.79 -5.65 -81.88
CA GLY A 38 3.13 -6.37 -80.78
C GLY A 38 3.98 -6.53 -79.51
N HIS A 39 5.26 -6.14 -79.54
CA HIS A 39 6.21 -6.32 -78.44
C HIS A 39 7.03 -5.07 -78.22
N ASP A 40 7.33 -4.77 -76.96
CA ASP A 40 8.19 -3.68 -76.52
C ASP A 40 9.63 -4.15 -76.51
N ARG A 41 10.56 -3.28 -76.87
CA ARG A 41 11.99 -3.54 -76.71
C ARG A 41 12.51 -2.72 -75.55
N ILE A 42 13.00 -3.38 -74.51
CA ILE A 42 13.66 -2.71 -73.39
C ILE A 42 15.06 -3.27 -73.20
N ALA A 43 16.00 -2.41 -72.82
CA ALA A 43 17.34 -2.84 -72.45
C ALA A 43 17.31 -3.43 -71.04
N CYS A 44 17.92 -4.60 -70.85
CA CYS A 44 18.08 -5.15 -69.52
C CYS A 44 19.06 -4.30 -68.68
N GLU A 45 18.69 -3.95 -67.44
CA GLU A 45 19.56 -3.17 -66.54
C GLU A 45 20.88 -3.89 -66.21
N HIS A 46 20.88 -5.22 -66.23
CA HIS A 46 22.03 -6.05 -65.85
C HIS A 46 23.03 -6.26 -66.99
N CYS A 47 22.57 -6.50 -68.22
CA CYS A 47 23.45 -6.84 -69.35
C CYS A 47 23.31 -5.93 -70.57
N ARG A 48 22.44 -4.92 -70.51
CA ARG A 48 22.14 -3.95 -71.58
C ARG A 48 21.65 -4.54 -72.90
N ALA A 49 21.42 -5.84 -72.99
CA ALA A 49 20.84 -6.46 -74.17
C ALA A 49 19.37 -6.04 -74.35
N GLU A 50 18.98 -5.71 -75.58
CA GLU A 50 17.57 -5.51 -75.94
C GLU A 50 16.81 -6.82 -75.80
N ILE A 51 15.76 -6.82 -74.98
CA ILE A 51 14.82 -7.93 -74.85
C ILE A 51 13.44 -7.52 -75.32
N ARG A 52 12.74 -8.46 -75.95
CA ARG A 52 11.35 -8.29 -76.41
C ARG A 52 10.40 -8.70 -75.29
N ILE A 53 9.53 -7.79 -74.86
CA ILE A 53 8.56 -8.01 -73.78
C ILE A 53 7.15 -7.87 -74.34
N ARG A 54 6.25 -8.77 -73.93
CA ARG A 54 4.83 -8.65 -74.28
C ARG A 54 4.15 -7.60 -73.40
N PRO A 55 3.15 -6.85 -73.89
CA PRO A 55 2.53 -5.75 -73.16
C PRO A 55 2.01 -6.13 -71.76
N GLU A 56 1.58 -7.37 -71.55
CA GLU A 56 1.02 -7.84 -70.27
C GLU A 56 2.06 -7.90 -69.14
N TYR A 57 3.35 -7.78 -69.48
CA TYR A 57 4.47 -7.81 -68.54
C TYR A 57 5.07 -6.42 -68.27
N LEU A 58 4.58 -5.35 -68.89
CA LEU A 58 4.97 -3.99 -68.55
C LEU A 58 4.48 -3.65 -67.14
N GLY A 59 5.34 -3.04 -66.32
CA GLY A 59 5.08 -2.81 -64.90
C GLY A 59 5.24 -4.05 -64.00
N LYS A 60 5.58 -5.22 -64.55
CA LYS A 60 5.81 -6.46 -63.80
C LYS A 60 7.29 -6.82 -63.76
N THR A 61 7.68 -7.61 -62.75
CA THR A 61 9.03 -8.17 -62.65
C THR A 61 9.21 -9.26 -63.69
N VAL A 62 10.20 -9.08 -64.56
CA VAL A 62 10.57 -10.01 -65.64
C VAL A 62 12.01 -10.48 -65.46
N SER A 63 12.34 -11.63 -66.02
CA SER A 63 13.72 -12.15 -66.05
C SER A 63 14.33 -12.00 -67.45
N CYS A 64 15.57 -11.52 -67.52
CA CYS A 64 16.30 -11.42 -68.78
C CYS A 64 16.67 -12.80 -69.31
N ARG A 65 16.30 -13.14 -70.55
CA ARG A 65 16.68 -14.42 -71.18
C ARG A 65 18.21 -14.60 -71.34
N LYS A 66 18.98 -13.51 -71.39
CA LYS A 66 20.44 -13.56 -71.59
C LYS A 66 21.22 -13.71 -70.28
N CYS A 67 20.98 -12.86 -69.28
CA CYS A 67 21.74 -12.88 -68.01
C CYS A 67 20.96 -13.46 -66.82
N ARG A 68 19.69 -13.84 -67.00
CA ARG A 68 18.76 -14.31 -65.94
C ARG A 68 18.45 -13.30 -64.82
N GLY A 69 19.04 -12.10 -64.86
CA GLY A 69 18.74 -11.03 -63.91
C GLY A 69 17.26 -10.65 -63.94
N ARG A 70 16.66 -10.53 -62.75
CA ARG A 70 15.28 -10.04 -62.57
C ARG A 70 15.29 -8.52 -62.49
N PHE A 71 14.35 -7.88 -63.18
CA PHE A 71 14.15 -6.44 -63.14
C PHE A 71 12.71 -6.10 -63.44
N VAL A 72 12.25 -4.91 -63.05
CA VAL A 72 10.87 -4.47 -63.29
C VAL A 72 10.81 -3.81 -64.65
N ALA A 73 9.96 -4.32 -65.55
CA ALA A 73 9.75 -3.67 -66.83
C ALA A 73 9.05 -2.31 -66.58
N PRO A 74 9.53 -1.19 -67.15
CA PRO A 74 8.91 0.11 -66.96
C PRO A 74 7.46 0.09 -67.47
N ALA A 75 6.56 0.79 -66.78
CA ALA A 75 5.12 0.82 -67.10
C ALA A 75 4.81 1.48 -68.46
N SER A 76 5.78 2.19 -69.06
CA SER A 76 5.66 2.89 -70.33
C SER A 76 6.87 2.59 -71.22
N GLY A 77 6.68 1.66 -72.18
CA GLY A 77 7.66 1.39 -73.22
C GLY A 77 7.79 2.58 -74.19
N THR A 78 9.02 2.97 -74.52
CA THR A 78 9.30 3.89 -75.63
C THR A 78 9.32 3.09 -76.93
N PHE A 79 8.35 3.33 -77.81
CA PHE A 79 8.35 2.71 -79.15
C PHE A 79 8.80 3.73 -80.17
N ARG A 80 9.84 3.38 -80.93
CA ARG A 80 10.13 4.07 -82.18
C ARG A 80 9.24 3.48 -83.28
N ILE A 81 8.22 4.22 -83.69
CA ILE A 81 7.42 3.87 -84.87
C ILE A 81 8.33 4.02 -86.09
N ARG A 82 8.66 2.92 -86.75
CA ARG A 82 9.27 2.96 -88.08
C ARG A 82 8.15 3.21 -89.09
N ALA A 83 8.30 4.24 -89.91
CA ALA A 83 7.49 4.36 -91.12
C ALA A 83 7.74 3.10 -91.95
N VAL A 84 6.67 2.40 -92.31
CA VAL A 84 6.77 1.32 -93.29
C VAL A 84 6.89 2.02 -94.63
N ASP A 85 8.12 2.28 -95.04
CA ASP A 85 8.42 2.53 -96.43
C ASP A 85 8.19 1.21 -97.16
N ASP A 86 7.04 1.11 -97.82
CA ASP A 86 6.90 0.21 -98.95
C ASP A 86 7.79 0.78 -100.06
N PRO A 87 8.89 0.09 -100.37
CA PRO A 87 8.93 -0.50 -101.69
C PRO A 87 9.67 -1.85 -101.75
N SER A 88 9.36 -2.56 -102.83
CA SER A 88 10.27 -3.48 -103.52
C SER A 88 10.42 -4.88 -102.92
N ALA A 89 9.63 -5.77 -103.50
CA ALA A 89 10.06 -7.11 -103.88
C ALA A 89 11.52 -7.15 -104.36
N PRO A 90 12.16 -8.31 -104.19
CA PRO A 90 12.57 -9.05 -105.36
C PRO A 90 11.90 -10.45 -105.29
N GLU A 91 10.94 -10.81 -106.13
CA GLU A 91 11.11 -11.16 -107.56
C GLU A 91 12.57 -11.19 -108.02
N VAL A 92 13.28 -12.26 -107.64
CA VAL A 92 14.39 -12.82 -108.41
C VAL A 92 13.86 -14.17 -108.93
N SER A 93 13.37 -14.21 -110.17
CA SER A 93 14.18 -14.49 -111.37
C SER A 93 14.75 -15.91 -111.26
N ALA A 94 14.04 -16.89 -111.81
CA ALA A 94 14.11 -17.29 -113.22
C ALA A 94 14.91 -18.61 -113.31
N ALA A 95 14.16 -19.64 -113.73
CA ALA A 95 14.51 -20.76 -114.59
C ALA A 95 15.97 -20.82 -115.14
N PRO A 96 16.45 -22.03 -115.49
CA PRO A 96 16.05 -22.53 -116.80
C PRO A 96 15.66 -24.02 -116.79
N ALA A 97 14.71 -24.37 -117.64
CA ALA A 97 14.77 -25.66 -118.32
C ALA A 97 15.96 -25.61 -119.32
N PRO A 98 16.76 -26.67 -119.40
CA PRO A 98 17.20 -27.15 -120.70
C PRO A 98 17.11 -28.69 -120.71
N GLY A 99 16.41 -29.29 -121.67
CA GLY A 99 16.98 -29.54 -122.98
C GLY A 99 17.56 -30.96 -123.00
N GLU A 100 16.98 -31.85 -123.82
CA GLU A 100 17.67 -33.05 -124.28
C GLU A 100 19.05 -32.68 -124.85
N PRO A 101 20.10 -33.46 -124.57
CA PRO A 101 21.20 -33.60 -125.50
C PRO A 101 21.49 -35.06 -125.81
N GLY A 102 21.91 -35.28 -127.04
CA GLY A 102 22.13 -36.59 -127.63
C GLY A 102 23.16 -37.46 -126.91
N ARG A 103 22.92 -38.76 -127.07
CA ARG A 103 23.88 -39.85 -127.14
C ARG A 103 25.30 -39.39 -127.55
N PRO A 104 26.29 -39.44 -126.64
CA PRO A 104 27.70 -39.51 -126.98
C PRO A 104 28.14 -40.97 -126.99
N GLU A 105 28.90 -41.31 -128.01
CA GLU A 105 29.52 -42.62 -128.27
C GLU A 105 30.38 -43.06 -127.09
N GLU A 106 30.40 -44.38 -126.83
CA GLU A 106 31.29 -45.03 -125.88
C GLU A 106 32.77 -44.78 -126.24
N PRO A 107 33.61 -44.49 -125.23
CA PRO A 107 34.96 -45.01 -125.26
C PRO A 107 35.34 -45.62 -123.88
N GLY A 108 35.66 -46.92 -123.88
CA GLY A 108 36.54 -47.53 -122.88
C GLY A 108 35.92 -47.95 -121.54
N GLY A 109 35.41 -49.19 -121.47
CA GLY A 109 34.82 -49.84 -120.27
C GLY A 109 35.76 -50.13 -119.08
N VAL A 110 36.74 -49.27 -118.80
CA VAL A 110 37.63 -49.39 -117.62
C VAL A 110 37.61 -48.13 -116.72
N GLU A 111 37.34 -46.93 -117.25
CA GLU A 111 37.28 -45.71 -116.45
C GLU A 111 35.91 -45.49 -115.77
N ALA A 112 34.83 -45.90 -116.43
CA ALA A 112 33.47 -45.85 -115.86
C ALA A 112 33.30 -46.81 -114.68
N GLU A 113 33.92 -47.99 -114.75
CA GLU A 113 33.93 -48.97 -113.65
C GLU A 113 34.75 -48.46 -112.45
N ALA A 114 35.90 -47.81 -112.70
CA ALA A 114 36.68 -47.16 -111.66
C ALA A 114 35.94 -45.99 -110.97
N LEU A 115 35.17 -45.19 -111.74
CA LEU A 115 34.32 -44.14 -111.17
C LEU A 115 33.17 -44.72 -110.34
N ALA A 116 32.50 -45.77 -110.83
CA ALA A 116 31.44 -46.45 -110.10
C ALA A 116 31.94 -47.07 -108.79
N ALA A 117 33.13 -47.67 -108.79
CA ALA A 117 33.77 -48.21 -107.59
C ALA A 117 34.11 -47.11 -106.57
N ARG A 118 34.59 -45.94 -107.03
CA ARG A 118 34.84 -44.78 -106.15
C ARG A 118 33.56 -44.24 -105.52
N LEU A 119 32.51 -44.07 -106.32
CA LEU A 119 31.22 -43.61 -105.81
C LEU A 119 30.60 -44.63 -104.83
N ALA A 120 30.81 -45.92 -105.06
CA ALA A 120 30.39 -46.96 -104.12
C ALA A 120 31.17 -46.86 -102.80
N ALA A 121 32.49 -46.67 -102.83
CA ALA A 121 33.30 -46.46 -101.63
C ALA A 121 32.90 -45.19 -100.87
N GLU A 122 32.72 -44.07 -101.57
CA GLU A 122 32.25 -42.80 -100.97
C GLU A 122 30.86 -42.95 -100.35
N ARG A 123 29.97 -43.73 -100.97
CA ARG A 123 28.65 -44.06 -100.40
C ARG A 123 28.80 -44.88 -99.13
N ASP A 124 29.65 -45.91 -99.13
CA ASP A 124 29.82 -46.79 -97.98
C ASP A 124 30.48 -46.05 -96.81
N ASP A 125 31.43 -45.17 -97.06
CA ASP A 125 32.01 -44.25 -96.07
C ASP A 125 30.95 -43.30 -95.49
N ALA A 126 30.10 -42.71 -96.35
CA ALA A 126 29.01 -41.85 -95.91
C ALA A 126 27.96 -42.61 -95.08
N ILE A 127 27.71 -43.90 -95.40
CA ILE A 127 26.85 -44.77 -94.59
C ILE A 127 27.49 -45.02 -93.22
N ALA A 128 28.78 -45.36 -93.18
CA ALA A 128 29.50 -45.60 -91.93
C ALA A 128 29.53 -44.34 -91.04
N GLU A 129 29.76 -43.16 -91.63
CA GLU A 129 29.69 -41.88 -90.92
C GLU A 129 28.29 -41.60 -90.39
N ALA A 130 27.25 -41.83 -91.20
CA ALA A 130 25.86 -41.66 -90.76
C ALA A 130 25.47 -42.61 -89.63
N GLU A 131 25.98 -43.85 -89.64
CA GLU A 131 25.79 -44.81 -88.55
C GLU A 131 26.52 -44.37 -87.26
N HIS A 132 27.75 -43.88 -87.38
CA HIS A 132 28.49 -43.32 -86.25
C HIS A 132 27.77 -42.11 -85.63
N LEU A 133 27.32 -41.17 -86.46
CA LEU A 133 26.55 -40.00 -86.01
C LEU A 133 25.21 -40.39 -85.36
N ARG A 134 24.57 -41.46 -85.83
CA ARG A 134 23.36 -42.01 -85.19
C ARG A 134 23.69 -42.59 -83.82
N ALA A 135 24.77 -43.35 -83.69
CA ALA A 135 25.21 -43.89 -82.40
C ALA A 135 25.55 -42.78 -81.39
N ASP A 136 26.27 -41.75 -81.83
CA ASP A 136 26.59 -40.58 -81.01
C ASP A 136 25.34 -39.80 -80.60
N ARG A 137 24.40 -39.58 -81.52
CA ARG A 137 23.10 -38.96 -81.23
C ARG A 137 22.33 -39.76 -80.20
N ASP A 138 22.25 -41.09 -80.37
CA ASP A 138 21.49 -41.95 -79.48
C ASP A 138 22.14 -42.01 -78.08
N SER A 139 23.48 -41.99 -78.00
CA SER A 139 24.23 -41.84 -76.74
C SER A 139 23.95 -40.48 -76.06
N ALA A 140 23.97 -39.38 -76.81
CA ALA A 140 23.65 -38.06 -76.30
C ALA A 140 22.19 -37.97 -75.82
N LEU A 141 21.25 -38.61 -76.50
CA LEU A 141 19.84 -38.69 -76.08
C LEU A 141 19.70 -39.46 -74.76
N ALA A 142 20.37 -40.61 -74.63
CA ALA A 142 20.38 -41.38 -73.39
C ALA A 142 20.97 -40.58 -72.21
N GLU A 143 22.04 -39.81 -72.46
CA GLU A 143 22.64 -38.94 -71.45
C GLU A 143 21.69 -37.80 -71.03
N VAL A 144 20.99 -37.19 -71.99
CA VAL A 144 19.98 -36.17 -71.69
C VAL A 144 18.81 -36.76 -70.89
N GLU A 145 18.39 -37.99 -71.17
CA GLU A 145 17.36 -38.69 -70.38
C GLU A 145 17.84 -38.98 -68.95
N ARG A 146 19.09 -39.43 -68.78
CA ARG A 146 19.71 -39.62 -67.45
C ARG A 146 19.75 -38.32 -66.66
N LEU A 147 20.26 -37.24 -67.25
CA LEU A 147 20.31 -35.92 -66.60
C LEU A 147 18.92 -35.36 -66.29
N ARG A 148 17.90 -35.67 -67.09
CA ARG A 148 16.50 -35.31 -66.79
C ARG A 148 15.97 -36.09 -65.59
N ALA A 149 16.25 -37.39 -65.49
CA ALA A 149 15.87 -38.21 -64.35
C ALA A 149 16.56 -37.74 -63.06
N GLU A 150 17.87 -37.48 -63.11
CA GLU A 150 18.62 -36.88 -62.00
C GLU A 150 18.07 -35.50 -61.61
N GLY A 151 17.74 -34.67 -62.60
CA GLY A 151 17.11 -33.37 -62.37
C GLY A 151 15.74 -33.46 -61.70
N GLU A 152 14.95 -34.50 -62.00
CA GLU A 152 13.68 -34.77 -61.32
C GLU A 152 13.89 -35.28 -59.89
N GLN A 153 14.86 -36.16 -59.67
CA GLN A 153 15.24 -36.62 -58.33
C GLN A 153 15.68 -35.45 -57.43
N VAL A 154 16.53 -34.56 -57.94
CA VAL A 154 16.97 -33.37 -57.18
C VAL A 154 15.79 -32.43 -56.90
N ARG A 155 14.87 -32.25 -57.85
CA ARG A 155 13.63 -31.47 -57.61
C ARG A 155 12.78 -32.08 -56.51
N SER A 156 12.62 -33.41 -56.51
CA SER A 156 11.88 -34.14 -55.46
C SER A 156 12.53 -33.96 -54.08
N LEU A 157 13.85 -34.12 -53.99
CA LEU A 157 14.59 -33.93 -52.73
C LEU A 157 14.52 -32.49 -52.23
N LEU A 158 14.60 -31.51 -53.13
CA LEU A 158 14.44 -30.10 -52.77
C LEU A 158 13.04 -29.83 -52.19
N ALA A 159 12.00 -30.37 -52.81
CA ALA A 159 10.62 -30.24 -52.31
C ALA A 159 10.44 -30.89 -50.92
N GLU A 160 11.07 -32.03 -50.67
CA GLU A 160 11.07 -32.70 -49.36
C GLU A 160 11.77 -31.84 -48.29
N VAL A 161 12.98 -31.33 -48.58
CA VAL A 161 13.72 -30.45 -47.66
C VAL A 161 12.97 -29.15 -47.39
N GLU A 162 12.32 -28.56 -48.39
CA GLU A 162 11.48 -27.38 -48.22
C GLU A 162 10.26 -27.67 -47.33
N SER A 163 9.63 -28.83 -47.50
CA SER A 163 8.54 -29.28 -46.64
C SER A 163 9.01 -29.46 -45.19
N GLU A 164 10.12 -30.16 -44.96
CA GLU A 164 10.68 -30.33 -43.62
C GLU A 164 11.06 -28.99 -42.97
N ARG A 165 11.67 -28.09 -43.75
CA ARG A 165 12.03 -26.75 -43.30
C ARG A 165 10.79 -25.98 -42.85
N SER A 166 9.72 -26.00 -43.65
CA SER A 166 8.45 -25.36 -43.30
C SER A 166 7.84 -25.93 -42.01
N GLY A 167 7.96 -27.25 -41.81
CA GLY A 167 7.52 -27.93 -40.58
C GLY A 167 8.35 -27.52 -39.35
N ARG A 168 9.68 -27.45 -39.48
CA ARG A 168 10.58 -26.96 -38.41
C ARG A 168 10.31 -25.49 -38.07
N GLU A 169 10.11 -24.64 -39.09
CA GLU A 169 9.78 -23.23 -38.90
C GLU A 169 8.42 -23.03 -38.19
N SER A 170 7.42 -23.89 -38.46
CA SER A 170 6.16 -23.86 -37.70
C SER A 170 6.38 -24.25 -36.24
N ARG A 171 7.14 -25.32 -35.99
CA ARG A 171 7.43 -25.77 -34.62
C ARG A 171 8.20 -24.74 -33.81
N VAL A 172 9.13 -24.00 -34.43
CA VAL A 172 9.84 -22.90 -33.76
C VAL A 172 8.85 -21.79 -33.36
N ARG A 173 7.95 -21.38 -34.26
CA ARG A 173 6.92 -20.39 -33.95
C ARG A 173 5.99 -20.83 -32.81
N ASP A 174 5.61 -22.10 -32.78
CA ASP A 174 4.75 -22.65 -31.72
C ASP A 174 5.48 -22.65 -30.36
N LEU A 175 6.76 -23.05 -30.34
CA LEU A 175 7.59 -23.02 -29.12
C LEU A 175 7.86 -21.59 -28.63
N GLU A 176 8.08 -20.64 -29.54
CA GLU A 176 8.22 -19.22 -29.18
C GLU A 176 6.94 -18.67 -28.52
N ALA A 177 5.77 -19.03 -29.06
CA ALA A 177 4.49 -18.66 -28.47
C ALA A 177 4.28 -19.31 -27.08
N GLU A 178 4.67 -20.58 -26.92
CA GLU A 178 4.61 -21.27 -25.61
C GLU A 178 5.55 -20.63 -24.59
N VAL A 179 6.78 -20.30 -24.97
CA VAL A 179 7.74 -19.62 -24.10
C VAL A 179 7.21 -18.27 -23.65
N GLU A 180 6.61 -17.49 -24.55
CA GLU A 180 6.03 -16.19 -24.19
C GLU A 180 4.81 -16.34 -23.26
N ALA A 181 3.97 -17.35 -23.50
CA ALA A 181 2.86 -17.67 -22.60
C ALA A 181 3.35 -18.08 -21.20
N LEU A 182 4.43 -18.88 -21.11
CA LEU A 182 5.03 -19.28 -19.84
C LEU A 182 5.67 -18.09 -19.11
N ARG A 183 6.34 -17.18 -19.83
CA ARG A 183 6.86 -15.92 -19.26
C ARG A 183 5.75 -15.05 -18.69
N GLY A 184 4.63 -14.92 -19.40
CA GLY A 184 3.44 -14.22 -18.89
C GLY A 184 2.91 -14.84 -17.61
N ARG A 185 2.77 -16.17 -17.57
CA ARG A 185 2.33 -16.90 -16.36
C ARG A 185 3.28 -16.73 -15.17
N LEU A 186 4.59 -16.69 -15.41
CA LEU A 186 5.58 -16.41 -14.35
C LEU A 186 5.44 -14.98 -13.84
N GLY A 187 5.28 -14.00 -14.73
CA GLY A 187 5.03 -12.60 -14.34
C GLY A 187 3.76 -12.44 -13.49
N ASP A 188 2.68 -13.15 -13.82
CA ASP A 188 1.44 -13.16 -13.02
C ASP A 188 1.65 -13.79 -11.64
N LEU A 189 2.40 -14.88 -11.55
CA LEU A 189 2.73 -15.52 -10.27
C LEU A 189 3.61 -14.62 -9.41
N ASP A 190 4.59 -13.94 -10.01
CA ASP A 190 5.44 -12.97 -9.33
C ASP A 190 4.62 -11.77 -8.83
N ALA A 191 3.71 -11.24 -9.65
CA ALA A 191 2.80 -10.17 -9.25
C ALA A 191 1.90 -10.60 -8.07
N ARG A 192 1.34 -11.83 -8.11
CA ARG A 192 0.54 -12.38 -7.01
C ARG A 192 1.35 -12.58 -5.72
N SER A 193 2.59 -13.04 -5.84
CA SER A 193 3.47 -13.22 -4.68
C SER A 193 3.94 -11.89 -4.08
N GLY A 194 4.15 -10.86 -4.93
CA GLY A 194 4.49 -9.50 -4.51
C GLY A 194 3.38 -8.84 -3.68
N VAL A 195 2.10 -9.09 -3.99
CA VAL A 195 0.98 -8.63 -3.16
C VAL A 195 1.04 -9.25 -1.76
N GLY A 196 1.35 -10.56 -1.67
CA GLY A 196 1.54 -11.24 -0.39
C GLY A 196 2.69 -10.67 0.45
N ALA A 197 3.80 -10.26 -0.18
CA ALA A 197 4.90 -9.58 0.51
C ALA A 197 4.50 -8.19 1.05
N GLY A 198 3.64 -7.47 0.32
CA GLY A 198 3.05 -6.21 0.78
C GLY A 198 2.15 -6.40 1.99
N ASP A 199 1.27 -7.40 1.95
CA ASP A 199 0.39 -7.74 3.07
C ASP A 199 1.19 -8.19 4.32
N ALA A 200 2.22 -9.02 4.14
CA ALA A 200 3.11 -9.44 5.23
C ALA A 200 3.79 -8.24 5.89
N SER A 201 4.34 -7.31 5.09
CA SER A 201 4.95 -6.07 5.58
C SER A 201 3.96 -5.19 6.36
N ARG A 202 2.70 -5.13 5.90
CA ARG A 202 1.61 -4.41 6.58
C ARG A 202 1.25 -5.05 7.92
N PHE A 203 1.11 -6.37 7.97
CA PHE A 203 0.82 -7.09 9.21
C PHE A 203 1.96 -6.96 10.23
N GLU A 204 3.21 -7.02 9.79
CA GLU A 204 4.37 -6.80 10.66
C GLU A 204 4.42 -5.37 11.22
N ALA A 205 4.08 -4.36 10.40
CA ALA A 205 3.96 -2.98 10.87
C ALA A 205 2.86 -2.83 11.93
N MET A 206 1.68 -3.39 11.69
CA MET A 206 0.57 -3.39 12.66
C MET A 206 0.94 -4.14 13.96
N ALA A 207 1.65 -5.27 13.86
CA ALA A 207 2.13 -6.02 15.03
C ALA A 207 3.21 -5.25 15.83
N ARG A 208 4.06 -4.47 15.17
CA ARG A 208 5.00 -3.55 15.84
C ARG A 208 4.26 -2.44 16.57
N GLU A 209 3.24 -1.84 15.93
CA GLU A 209 2.41 -0.80 16.53
C GLU A 209 1.65 -1.29 17.76
N LEU A 210 1.00 -2.46 17.68
CA LEU A 210 0.29 -3.09 18.80
C LEU A 210 1.22 -3.43 19.97
N ARG A 211 2.45 -3.91 19.68
CA ARG A 211 3.45 -4.14 20.73
C ARG A 211 3.90 -2.84 21.38
N ALA A 212 4.07 -1.77 20.61
CA ALA A 212 4.43 -0.45 21.11
C ALA A 212 3.32 0.16 21.98
N THR A 213 2.05 0.09 21.57
CA THR A 213 0.92 0.54 22.38
C THR A 213 0.82 -0.26 23.66
N HIS A 214 0.88 -1.59 23.61
CA HIS A 214 0.86 -2.44 24.81
C HIS A 214 2.03 -2.12 25.75
N GLY A 215 3.22 -1.82 25.21
CA GLY A 215 4.36 -1.34 25.99
C GLY A 215 4.07 -0.04 26.75
N ARG A 216 3.44 0.94 26.09
CA ARG A 216 3.01 2.22 26.71
C ARG A 216 2.00 2.00 27.83
N TRP A 217 0.93 1.26 27.57
CA TRP A 217 -0.06 0.88 28.60
C TRP A 217 0.59 0.17 29.81
N GLY A 218 1.57 -0.70 29.54
CA GLY A 218 2.34 -1.36 30.58
C GLY A 218 3.17 -0.40 31.45
N ALA A 219 3.77 0.63 30.84
CA ALA A 219 4.50 1.67 31.54
C ALA A 219 3.57 2.58 32.36
N ASP A 220 2.47 3.05 31.76
CA ASP A 220 1.48 3.90 32.42
C ASP A 220 0.89 3.20 33.65
N ARG A 221 0.61 1.90 33.54
CA ARG A 221 0.10 1.10 34.67
C ARG A 221 1.14 0.94 35.79
N ARG A 222 2.44 0.87 35.48
CA ARG A 222 3.49 0.84 36.52
C ARG A 222 3.59 2.20 37.21
N GLN A 223 3.62 3.28 36.44
CA GLN A 223 3.64 4.64 36.97
C GLN A 223 2.43 4.92 37.85
N ALA A 224 1.23 4.52 37.44
CA ALA A 224 0.02 4.68 38.25
C ALA A 224 0.09 3.91 39.58
N ARG A 225 0.68 2.70 39.59
CA ARG A 225 0.89 1.91 40.81
C ARG A 225 1.92 2.56 41.73
N GLU A 226 3.00 3.09 41.19
CA GLU A 226 4.03 3.81 41.95
C GLU A 226 3.45 5.08 42.59
N SER A 227 2.70 5.88 41.82
CA SER A 227 1.97 7.05 42.33
C SER A 227 0.96 6.69 43.42
N ALA A 228 0.19 5.60 43.23
CA ALA A 228 -0.76 5.13 44.23
C ALA A 228 -0.06 4.67 45.53
N ALA A 229 1.07 3.96 45.41
CA ALA A 229 1.88 3.55 46.56
C ALA A 229 2.47 4.76 47.30
N ALA A 230 2.94 5.77 46.57
CA ALA A 230 3.45 7.01 47.14
C ALA A 230 2.38 7.77 47.93
N LEU A 231 1.18 7.95 47.34
CA LEU A 231 0.04 8.59 48.00
C LEU A 231 -0.43 7.81 49.24
N SER A 232 -0.46 6.48 49.17
CA SER A 232 -0.80 5.63 50.32
C SER A 232 0.20 5.79 51.47
N ALA A 233 1.50 5.90 51.14
CA ALA A 233 2.54 6.14 52.12
C ALA A 233 2.44 7.56 52.72
N GLU A 234 2.13 8.58 51.93
CA GLU A 234 1.86 9.95 52.41
C GLU A 234 0.67 9.99 53.36
N PHE A 235 -0.45 9.36 52.99
CA PHE A 235 -1.63 9.28 53.83
C PHE A 235 -1.34 8.56 55.15
N SER A 236 -0.57 7.46 55.09
CA SER A 236 -0.14 6.74 56.29
C SER A 236 0.71 7.60 57.22
N ARG A 237 1.66 8.37 56.66
CA ARG A 237 2.48 9.33 57.44
C ARG A 237 1.62 10.44 58.05
N ALA A 238 0.72 11.03 57.26
CA ALA A 238 -0.19 12.07 57.72
C ALA A 238 -1.08 11.57 58.86
N ARG A 239 -1.62 10.34 58.75
CA ARG A 239 -2.44 9.72 59.79
C ARG A 239 -1.68 9.50 61.09
N VAL A 240 -0.43 9.04 61.03
CA VAL A 240 0.42 8.88 62.23
C VAL A 240 0.76 10.23 62.84
N ALA A 241 1.12 11.22 62.04
CA ALA A 241 1.42 12.58 62.51
C ALA A 241 0.20 13.24 63.17
N TRP A 242 -0.97 13.11 62.56
CA TRP A 242 -2.24 13.60 63.08
C TRP A 242 -2.57 12.93 64.42
N ARG A 243 -2.52 11.59 64.49
CA ARG A 243 -2.74 10.86 65.76
C ARG A 243 -1.81 11.37 66.87
N ARG A 244 -0.51 11.51 66.59
CA ARG A 244 0.47 12.01 67.56
C ARG A 244 0.16 13.44 68.01
N HIS A 245 -0.28 14.31 67.11
CA HIS A 245 -0.65 15.69 67.45
C HIS A 245 -1.86 15.72 68.39
N PHE A 246 -2.91 14.94 68.09
CA PHE A 246 -4.10 14.87 68.94
C PHE A 246 -3.84 14.20 70.30
N GLU A 247 -3.01 13.16 70.35
CA GLU A 247 -2.53 12.58 71.61
C GLU A 247 -1.76 13.61 72.45
N GLY A 248 -0.92 14.44 71.79
CA GLY A 248 -0.24 15.57 72.42
C GLY A 248 -1.20 16.59 73.03
N LEU A 249 -2.19 17.06 72.25
CA LEU A 249 -3.22 17.99 72.73
C LEU A 249 -4.05 17.40 73.88
N ARG A 250 -4.41 16.11 73.81
CA ARG A 250 -5.11 15.41 74.89
C ARG A 250 -4.25 15.34 76.17
N ALA A 251 -2.96 15.07 76.04
CA ALA A 251 -2.04 15.04 77.17
C ALA A 251 -1.87 16.43 77.80
N GLU A 252 -1.74 17.49 76.99
CA GLU A 252 -1.68 18.88 77.47
C GLU A 252 -2.97 19.29 78.19
N ALA A 253 -4.13 18.97 77.63
CA ALA A 253 -5.42 19.25 78.25
C ALA A 253 -5.57 18.51 79.60
N ARG A 254 -5.21 17.23 79.67
CA ARG A 254 -5.20 16.46 80.93
C ARG A 254 -4.28 17.09 81.96
N ALA A 255 -3.06 17.47 81.57
CA ALA A 255 -2.10 18.13 82.46
C ALA A 255 -2.61 19.49 82.98
N LEU A 256 -3.34 20.25 82.16
CA LEU A 256 -3.99 21.50 82.59
C LEU A 256 -5.09 21.23 83.62
N VAL A 257 -5.95 20.24 83.36
CA VAL A 257 -7.02 19.86 84.29
C VAL A 257 -6.44 19.39 85.63
N ASP A 258 -5.40 18.56 85.62
CA ASP A 258 -4.74 18.10 86.86
C ASP A 258 -4.09 19.24 87.63
N ARG A 259 -3.50 20.22 86.92
CA ARG A 259 -2.99 21.45 87.54
C ARG A 259 -4.10 22.25 88.21
N LEU A 260 -5.20 22.51 87.50
CA LEU A 260 -6.35 23.26 88.04
C LEU A 260 -6.99 22.54 89.23
N ARG A 261 -7.10 21.21 89.19
CA ARG A 261 -7.54 20.40 90.34
C ARG A 261 -6.60 20.56 91.53
N GLY A 262 -5.28 20.56 91.29
CA GLY A 262 -4.28 20.81 92.31
C GLY A 262 -4.39 22.21 92.93
N GLU A 263 -4.60 23.25 92.11
CA GLU A 263 -4.85 24.62 92.58
C GLU A 263 -6.15 24.74 93.37
N LEU A 264 -7.23 24.13 92.89
CA LEU A 264 -8.51 24.10 93.60
C LEU A 264 -8.37 23.40 94.96
N ALA A 265 -7.65 22.28 95.03
CA ALA A 265 -7.39 21.58 96.28
C ALA A 265 -6.63 22.49 97.28
N ARG A 266 -5.64 23.26 96.81
CA ARG A 266 -4.94 24.25 97.65
C ARG A 266 -5.88 25.33 98.17
N VAL A 267 -6.68 25.93 97.31
CA VAL A 267 -7.65 26.96 97.70
C VAL A 267 -8.68 26.41 98.69
N VAL A 268 -9.13 25.17 98.52
CA VAL A 268 -10.01 24.50 99.48
C VAL A 268 -9.32 24.32 100.84
N THR A 269 -8.07 23.88 100.88
CA THR A 269 -7.32 23.76 102.15
C THR A 269 -7.09 25.11 102.83
N GLU A 270 -6.81 26.17 102.08
CA GLU A 270 -6.67 27.54 102.61
C GLU A 270 -8.00 28.09 103.13
N ARG A 271 -9.10 27.83 102.42
CA ARG A 271 -10.45 28.17 102.89
C ARG A 271 -10.74 27.48 104.21
N ASP A 272 -10.45 26.19 104.30
CA ASP A 272 -10.73 25.39 105.48
C ASP A 272 -9.87 25.84 106.68
N SER A 273 -8.61 26.26 106.46
CA SER A 273 -7.78 26.85 107.52
C SER A 273 -8.33 28.20 107.99
N VAL A 274 -8.75 29.08 107.08
CA VAL A 274 -9.37 30.38 107.44
C VAL A 274 -10.69 30.18 108.18
N LEU A 275 -11.50 29.19 107.79
CA LEU A 275 -12.73 28.85 108.52
C LEU A 275 -12.43 28.34 109.93
N ALA A 276 -11.39 27.51 110.10
CA ALA A 276 -10.95 27.05 111.40
C ALA A 276 -10.43 28.20 112.29
N GLU A 277 -9.64 29.12 111.74
CA GLU A 277 -9.19 30.34 112.43
C GLU A 277 -10.38 31.22 112.85
N ARG A 278 -11.34 31.45 111.96
CA ARG A 278 -12.58 32.19 112.26
C ARG A 278 -13.33 31.56 113.42
N ASP A 279 -13.48 30.24 113.41
CA ASP A 279 -14.20 29.51 114.46
C ASP A 279 -13.42 29.49 115.79
N GLN A 280 -12.09 29.53 115.75
CA GLN A 280 -11.24 29.79 116.93
C GLN A 280 -11.44 31.21 117.48
N LEU A 281 -11.41 32.23 116.63
CA LEU A 281 -11.63 33.63 117.03
C LEU A 281 -13.04 33.85 117.60
N ARG A 282 -14.07 33.20 117.02
CA ARG A 282 -15.43 33.24 117.55
C ARG A 282 -15.51 32.65 118.96
N ARG A 283 -14.85 31.51 119.20
CA ARG A 283 -14.77 30.91 120.55
C ARG A 283 -14.08 31.84 121.54
N ALA A 284 -12.93 32.41 121.17
CA ALA A 284 -12.22 33.39 122.00
C ALA A 284 -13.10 34.63 122.32
N LEU A 285 -13.87 35.12 121.35
CA LEU A 285 -14.79 36.24 121.55
C LEU A 285 -15.92 35.86 122.53
N THR A 286 -16.48 34.65 122.43
CA THR A 286 -17.50 34.18 123.38
C THR A 286 -16.94 34.02 124.79
N GLU A 287 -15.72 33.51 124.94
CA GLU A 287 -15.04 33.39 126.23
C GLU A 287 -14.74 34.75 126.84
N ALA A 288 -14.20 35.70 126.05
CA ALA A 288 -13.99 37.07 126.48
C ALA A 288 -15.30 37.77 126.87
N GLY A 289 -16.39 37.50 126.14
CA GLY A 289 -17.74 37.96 126.47
C GLY A 289 -18.23 37.43 127.83
N GLN A 290 -18.09 36.13 128.06
CA GLN A 290 -18.42 35.49 129.35
C GLN A 290 -17.56 36.05 130.49
N GLU A 291 -16.27 36.26 130.26
CA GLU A 291 -15.37 36.84 131.26
C GLU A 291 -15.75 38.29 131.57
N ARG A 292 -16.10 39.08 130.56
CA ARG A 292 -16.64 40.43 130.75
C ARG A 292 -17.91 40.41 131.61
N GLU A 293 -18.85 39.51 131.34
CA GLU A 293 -20.08 39.38 132.13
C GLU A 293 -19.80 38.97 133.58
N ARG A 294 -18.86 38.03 133.81
CA ARG A 294 -18.40 37.65 135.15
C ARG A 294 -17.81 38.85 135.90
N LEU A 295 -16.97 39.64 135.24
CA LEU A 295 -16.38 40.85 135.82
C LEU A 295 -17.44 41.90 136.14
N ILE A 296 -18.41 42.14 135.24
CA ILE A 296 -19.55 43.04 135.49
C ILE A 296 -20.34 42.57 136.70
N ALA A 297 -20.73 41.29 136.77
CA ALA A 297 -21.46 40.74 137.90
C ALA A 297 -20.70 40.90 139.23
N ARG A 298 -19.38 40.74 139.20
CA ARG A 298 -18.50 40.95 140.36
C ARG A 298 -18.40 42.43 140.76
N LEU A 299 -18.37 43.35 139.79
CA LEU A 299 -18.43 44.79 140.08
C LEU A 299 -19.78 45.18 140.68
N SER A 300 -20.90 44.71 140.11
CA SER A 300 -22.24 44.96 140.66
C SER A 300 -22.43 44.40 142.06
N SER A 301 -21.83 43.26 142.40
CA SER A 301 -21.88 42.73 143.77
C SER A 301 -21.03 43.55 144.76
N LEU A 302 -19.91 44.12 144.32
CA LEU A 302 -19.12 45.07 145.11
C LEU A 302 -19.88 46.40 145.32
N GLU A 303 -20.58 46.88 144.30
CA GLU A 303 -21.45 48.08 144.38
C GLU A 303 -22.65 47.83 145.32
N ALA A 304 -23.29 46.66 145.25
CA ALA A 304 -24.37 46.28 146.16
C ALA A 304 -23.91 46.12 147.62
N GLY A 305 -22.63 45.81 147.84
CA GLY A 305 -22.03 45.71 149.18
C GLY A 305 -21.64 47.04 149.83
N THR A 306 -21.70 48.17 149.09
CA THR A 306 -21.18 49.48 149.57
C THR A 306 -22.18 50.64 149.55
N GLY A 307 -23.48 50.42 149.32
CA GLY A 307 -24.49 51.50 149.30
C GLY A 307 -25.79 51.22 150.08
N PRO A 308 -26.34 52.20 150.84
CA PRO A 308 -27.57 52.05 151.61
C PRO A 308 -28.83 52.03 150.71
N ALA A 309 -29.84 51.29 151.17
CA ALA A 309 -31.15 51.13 150.54
C ALA A 309 -31.83 52.45 150.15
N ARG A 310 -32.33 52.54 148.90
CA ARG A 310 -33.26 53.60 148.43
C ARG A 310 -34.49 52.95 147.75
N PRO A 311 -35.68 53.58 147.86
CA PRO A 311 -37.00 52.93 147.73
C PRO A 311 -37.55 52.94 146.29
N PRO A 312 -38.70 52.28 146.02
CA PRO A 312 -39.20 52.02 144.67
C PRO A 312 -39.89 53.25 144.06
N ALA A 313 -39.69 53.47 142.76
CA ALA A 313 -40.40 54.48 141.98
C ALA A 313 -41.05 53.83 140.74
N GLY A 314 -42.34 54.16 140.55
CA GLY A 314 -43.26 53.56 139.60
C GLY A 314 -43.19 54.04 138.14
N PRO A 315 -44.28 53.86 137.39
CA PRO A 315 -44.28 53.59 135.94
C PRO A 315 -44.28 54.87 135.10
N ARG A 316 -43.56 54.85 133.96
CA ARG A 316 -43.58 55.79 132.81
C ARG A 316 -42.44 55.39 131.87
N ALA A 317 -42.45 55.55 130.55
CA ALA A 317 -43.44 55.83 129.53
C ALA A 317 -42.79 55.48 128.18
N ALA A 318 -43.64 55.28 127.18
CA ALA A 318 -43.40 55.05 125.76
C ALA A 318 -42.15 55.65 125.06
N ALA A 319 -41.72 54.90 124.03
CA ALA A 319 -41.27 55.32 122.68
C ALA A 319 -39.75 55.24 122.36
N PRO A 320 -39.34 55.11 121.07
CA PRO A 320 -40.02 54.54 119.90
C PRO A 320 -39.29 53.27 119.37
N SER A 321 -40.04 52.34 118.80
CA SER A 321 -39.46 51.25 118.00
C SER A 321 -38.98 51.79 116.65
N PHE A 322 -37.68 52.02 116.51
CA PHE A 322 -37.07 52.24 115.21
C PHE A 322 -37.13 50.93 114.42
N ARG A 323 -38.12 50.84 113.53
CA ARG A 323 -38.08 49.96 112.37
C ARG A 323 -36.79 50.25 111.60
N SER A 324 -35.89 49.28 111.50
CA SER A 324 -34.99 49.19 110.35
C SER A 324 -35.39 47.94 109.59
N ALA A 325 -36.04 48.20 108.47
CA ALA A 325 -36.39 47.24 107.46
C ALA A 325 -35.14 46.57 106.92
N SER A 326 -35.13 45.24 106.90
CA SER A 326 -34.59 44.45 105.79
C SER A 326 -35.06 43.00 105.91
N ASP A 327 -36.38 42.83 106.08
CA ASP A 327 -37.08 41.73 105.44
C ASP A 327 -37.38 42.18 104.01
N ARG A 328 -36.49 41.86 103.08
CA ARG A 328 -36.90 41.63 101.70
C ARG A 328 -36.58 40.19 101.37
N ALA A 329 -37.57 39.35 101.67
CA ALA A 329 -37.74 38.07 101.05
C ALA A 329 -37.64 38.23 99.53
N HIS A 330 -36.52 37.80 98.96
CA HIS A 330 -36.54 37.13 97.67
C HIS A 330 -36.50 35.63 97.96
N SER A 331 -37.68 35.07 98.25
CA SER A 331 -38.00 33.70 97.86
C SER A 331 -37.99 33.64 96.32
N ALA A 332 -36.80 33.65 95.73
CA ALA A 332 -36.61 32.98 94.46
C ALA A 332 -36.51 31.50 94.81
N GLY A 333 -37.53 30.73 94.43
CA GLY A 333 -37.50 29.29 94.55
C GLY A 333 -36.17 28.78 94.02
N SER A 334 -35.42 28.10 94.87
CA SER A 334 -34.36 27.20 94.40
C SER A 334 -35.05 26.22 93.46
N PRO A 335 -34.69 26.17 92.16
CA PRO A 335 -34.96 24.96 91.41
C PRO A 335 -34.26 23.84 92.18
N ALA A 336 -34.97 22.74 92.43
CA ALA A 336 -34.37 21.54 92.96
C ALA A 336 -33.17 21.19 92.08
N VAL A 337 -31.96 21.49 92.59
CA VAL A 337 -30.73 20.96 92.03
C VAL A 337 -30.84 19.48 92.30
N ALA A 338 -31.17 18.73 91.24
CA ALA A 338 -31.03 17.29 91.23
C ALA A 338 -29.65 16.95 91.80
N PRO A 339 -29.52 15.88 92.60
CA PRO A 339 -28.21 15.46 93.09
C PRO A 339 -27.26 15.40 91.89
N PRO A 340 -25.99 15.83 92.03
CA PRO A 340 -25.03 15.58 90.98
C PRO A 340 -25.01 14.07 90.82
N GLY A 341 -25.68 13.57 89.77
CA GLY A 341 -25.37 12.27 89.23
C GLY A 341 -23.87 12.30 89.02
N ASP A 342 -23.20 11.22 89.43
CA ASP A 342 -21.77 11.04 89.24
C ASP A 342 -21.37 11.67 87.92
N PRO A 343 -20.30 12.50 87.86
CA PRO A 343 -19.89 13.15 86.63
C PRO A 343 -19.62 12.04 85.62
N VAL A 344 -20.65 11.69 84.86
CA VAL A 344 -20.55 10.85 83.69
C VAL A 344 -19.56 11.62 82.86
N ASP A 345 -18.42 11.00 82.61
CA ASP A 345 -17.28 11.63 81.98
C ASP A 345 -17.69 11.95 80.54
N TRP A 346 -18.35 13.09 80.37
CA TRP A 346 -18.92 13.55 79.09
C TRP A 346 -17.81 13.66 78.05
N VAL A 347 -16.56 13.77 78.50
CA VAL A 347 -15.37 13.73 77.67
C VAL A 347 -15.14 12.31 77.14
N ASP A 348 -15.21 11.26 77.96
CA ASP A 348 -15.06 9.87 77.50
C ASP A 348 -16.24 9.41 76.63
N LEU A 349 -17.48 9.81 76.98
CA LEU A 349 -18.67 9.49 76.16
C LEU A 349 -18.67 10.21 74.81
N ALA A 350 -18.17 11.44 74.74
CA ALA A 350 -18.00 12.14 73.47
C ALA A 350 -16.82 11.59 72.64
N LEU A 351 -15.80 11.06 73.29
CA LEU A 351 -14.64 10.43 72.63
C LEU A 351 -15.00 9.07 72.04
N ASP A 352 -15.74 8.23 72.77
CA ASP A 352 -16.20 6.92 72.29
C ASP A 352 -17.21 7.06 71.14
N ALA A 353 -18.12 8.04 71.22
CA ALA A 353 -19.07 8.31 70.14
C ALA A 353 -18.37 8.73 68.83
N TRP A 354 -17.25 9.46 68.91
CA TRP A 354 -16.51 9.91 67.74
C TRP A 354 -15.63 8.80 67.12
N GLU A 355 -15.12 7.86 67.91
CA GLU A 355 -14.35 6.72 67.39
C GLU A 355 -15.22 5.70 66.61
N VAL A 356 -16.50 5.55 66.98
CA VAL A 356 -17.43 4.65 66.28
C VAL A 356 -17.78 5.20 64.89
N ASP A 357 -18.07 6.50 64.78
CA ASP A 357 -18.42 7.14 63.49
C ASP A 357 -17.24 7.11 62.50
N LEU A 358 -16.01 7.35 62.98
CA LEU A 358 -14.82 7.34 62.13
C LEU A 358 -14.46 5.92 61.62
N ALA A 359 -14.74 4.88 62.41
CA ALA A 359 -14.55 3.49 62.00
C ALA A 359 -15.58 3.06 60.93
N GLU A 360 -16.82 3.56 61.01
CA GLU A 360 -17.88 3.24 60.05
C GLU A 360 -17.64 3.93 58.69
N GLU A 361 -17.15 5.17 58.66
CA GLU A 361 -16.80 5.87 57.41
C GLU A 361 -15.59 5.24 56.70
N LEU A 362 -14.59 4.75 57.44
CA LEU A 362 -13.42 4.09 56.87
C LEU A 362 -13.74 2.67 56.35
N GLY A 363 -14.73 1.99 56.92
CA GLY A 363 -15.18 0.67 56.46
C GLY A 363 -15.93 0.69 55.13
N ARG A 364 -16.63 1.78 54.81
CA ARG A 364 -17.44 1.91 53.57
C ARG A 364 -16.62 2.28 52.32
N SER A 365 -15.35 2.66 52.49
CA SER A 365 -14.52 3.19 51.40
C SER A 365 -13.60 2.16 50.71
N SER A 366 -13.75 0.85 50.97
CA SER A 366 -12.99 -0.16 50.23
C SER A 366 -13.61 -0.42 48.84
N PRO A 367 -12.92 -0.09 47.73
CA PRO A 367 -13.42 -0.38 46.39
C PRO A 367 -13.43 -1.89 46.16
N SER A 368 -14.61 -2.45 45.91
CA SER A 368 -14.79 -3.84 45.47
C SER A 368 -13.90 -4.12 44.25
N PRO A 369 -13.13 -5.22 44.22
CA PRO A 369 -12.29 -5.55 43.08
C PRO A 369 -13.15 -5.76 41.82
N PRO A 370 -12.69 -5.31 40.64
CA PRO A 370 -13.46 -5.45 39.41
C PRO A 370 -13.64 -6.94 39.09
N ALA A 371 -14.89 -7.35 38.93
CA ALA A 371 -15.28 -8.69 38.51
C ALA A 371 -14.57 -9.03 37.18
N SER A 372 -13.63 -9.97 37.24
CA SER A 372 -12.92 -10.47 36.06
C SER A 372 -13.84 -11.41 35.28
N SER A 373 -14.59 -10.86 34.31
CA SER A 373 -15.28 -11.65 33.30
C SER A 373 -14.27 -12.22 32.29
N ARG A 374 -13.81 -13.44 32.54
CA ARG A 374 -13.12 -14.26 31.53
C ARG A 374 -14.17 -14.86 30.60
N SER A 375 -14.37 -14.24 29.44
CA SER A 375 -14.98 -14.88 28.28
C SER A 375 -13.92 -15.71 27.55
N SER A 376 -14.07 -17.04 27.62
CA SER A 376 -13.32 -17.96 26.75
C SER A 376 -13.92 -17.95 25.35
N PRO A 377 -13.13 -17.98 24.27
CA PRO A 377 -13.64 -18.15 22.92
C PRO A 377 -13.97 -19.63 22.63
N PRO A 378 -14.96 -19.92 21.77
CA PRO A 378 -15.24 -21.28 21.32
C PRO A 378 -14.15 -21.76 20.34
N ARG A 379 -13.92 -23.08 20.36
CA ARG A 379 -12.98 -23.81 19.49
C ARG A 379 -13.52 -23.98 18.08
#